data_AF-A0A1V4IWP7-F1
#
_entry.id   AF-A0A1V4IWP7-F1
#
_cell.length_a   1.000
_cell.length_b   1.000
_cell.length_c   1.000
_cell.angle_alpha   90.00
_cell.angle_beta   90.00
_cell.angle_gamma   90.00
#
_symmetry.space_group_name_H-M   'P 1'
#
loop_
_entity.id
_entity.type
_entity.pdbx_description
1 polymer ?
#
loop_
_entity_poly.entity_id
_entity_poly.type
_entity_poly.pdbx_seq_one_letter_code
_entity_poly.pdbx_strand_id
1 'polypeptide(L)'
;MVKYINAKDVLPKTLILQIQQYVGGSIIYIPQKDNDKKLWGTSTNSRNEIAKRNSEINDKKKNGATIDDLMSEYHLSYDTIKSIVYRKK
;
A
#
# COMPACT_ATOMS: atom_id res chain seq x y z
N MET A 1 7.99 -4.54 -6.14
CA MET A 1 8.75 -3.37 -6.64
C MET A 1 8.68 -3.37 -8.16
N VAL A 2 8.27 -2.27 -8.80
CA VAL A 2 8.18 -2.22 -10.27
C VAL A 2 9.61 -2.17 -10.81
N LYS A 3 9.99 -3.13 -11.64
CA LYS A 3 11.31 -3.17 -12.26
C LYS A 3 11.41 -2.01 -13.27
N TYR A 4 12.57 -1.37 -13.36
CA TYR A 4 12.84 -0.43 -14.45
C TYR A 4 12.70 -1.15 -15.79
N ILE A 5 11.97 -0.52 -16.72
CA ILE A 5 11.77 -1.00 -18.08
C ILE A 5 12.16 0.15 -19.01
N ASN A 6 13.06 -0.12 -19.96
CA ASN A 6 13.40 0.86 -20.98
C ASN A 6 12.26 0.92 -21.99
N ALA A 7 11.77 2.13 -22.28
CA ALA A 7 10.68 2.35 -23.24
C ALA A 7 11.00 1.79 -24.64
N LYS A 8 12.28 1.79 -25.05
CA LYS A 8 12.72 1.23 -26.35
C LYS A 8 12.53 -0.28 -26.46
N ASP A 9 12.46 -0.98 -25.33
CA ASP A 9 12.36 -2.44 -25.29
C ASP A 9 10.90 -2.90 -25.38
N VAL A 10 9.93 -2.02 -25.09
CA VAL A 10 8.52 -2.41 -24.94
C VAL A 10 7.51 -1.57 -25.73
N LEU A 11 7.87 -0.36 -26.17
CA LEU A 11 6.97 0.53 -26.90
C LEU A 11 7.30 0.58 -28.40
N PRO A 12 6.29 0.70 -29.28
CA PRO A 12 6.51 0.94 -30.70
C PRO A 12 7.25 2.26 -30.95
N LYS A 13 8.11 2.28 -31.98
CA LYS A 13 8.90 3.47 -32.37
C LYS A 13 8.04 4.72 -32.59
N THR A 14 6.87 4.57 -33.21
CA THR A 14 5.94 5.67 -33.48
C THR A 14 5.42 6.32 -32.19
N LEU A 15 5.13 5.52 -31.17
CA LEU A 15 4.68 6.00 -29.86
C LEU A 15 5.82 6.70 -29.10
N ILE A 16 7.04 6.17 -29.19
CA ILE A 16 8.22 6.82 -28.59
C ILE A 16 8.42 8.22 -29.17
N LEU A 17 8.32 8.37 -30.49
CA LEU A 17 8.44 9.68 -31.15
C LEU A 17 7.38 10.66 -30.67
N GLN A 18 6.13 10.21 -30.45
CA GLN A 18 5.08 11.05 -29.91
C GLN A 18 5.36 11.47 -28.46
N ILE A 19 5.74 10.53 -27.59
CA ILE A 19 6.07 10.82 -26.18
C ILE A 19 7.24 11.81 -26.08
N GLN A 20 8.24 11.68 -26.95
CA GLN A 20 9.40 12.58 -26.97
C GLN A 20 9.03 14.05 -27.26
N GLN A 21 7.91 14.32 -27.94
CA GLN A 21 7.41 15.69 -28.14
C GLN A 21 6.97 16.37 -26.83
N TYR A 22 6.66 15.58 -25.80
CA TYR A 22 6.21 16.09 -24.50
C TYR A 22 7.28 15.96 -23.41
N VAL A 23 8.01 14.85 -23.35
CA VAL A 23 8.82 14.46 -22.17
C VAL A 23 10.11 13.69 -22.52
N GLY A 24 10.77 14.04 -23.64
CA GLY A 24 12.02 13.39 -24.06
C GLY A 24 13.12 13.40 -22.99
N GLY A 25 13.68 12.23 -22.68
CA GLY A 25 14.78 12.10 -21.71
C GLY A 25 14.36 12.02 -20.24
N SER A 26 13.07 12.04 -19.95
CA SER A 26 12.53 11.97 -18.58
C SER A 26 12.06 10.56 -18.22
N ILE A 27 12.07 10.25 -16.91
CA ILE A 27 11.40 9.07 -16.36
C ILE A 27 9.96 9.47 -16.05
N ILE A 28 9.01 8.81 -16.69
CA ILE A 28 7.57 9.07 -16.49
C ILE A 28 6.87 7.84 -15.91
N TYR A 29 5.92 8.09 -15.01
CA TYR A 29 5.03 7.05 -14.48
C TYR A 29 3.84 6.88 -15.42
N ILE A 30 3.59 5.64 -15.86
CA ILE A 30 2.38 5.28 -16.60
C ILE A 30 1.40 4.64 -15.59
N PRO A 31 0.28 5.30 -15.26
CA PRO A 31 -0.71 4.70 -14.37
C PRO A 31 -1.30 3.43 -14.98
N GLN A 32 -1.67 2.48 -14.11
CA GLN A 32 -2.45 1.32 -14.53
C GLN A 32 -3.82 1.76 -15.02
N LYS A 33 -4.37 1.04 -16.01
CA LYS A 33 -5.76 1.21 -16.45
C LYS A 33 -6.69 1.06 -15.26
N ASP A 34 -7.76 1.85 -15.21
CA ASP A 34 -8.67 1.89 -14.06
C ASP A 34 -9.28 0.51 -13.73
N ASN A 35 -9.50 -0.35 -14.73
CA ASN A 35 -10.01 -1.71 -14.54
C ASN A 35 -8.95 -2.73 -14.07
N ASP A 36 -7.66 -2.41 -14.21
CA ASP A 36 -6.54 -3.24 -13.74
C ASP A 36 -5.90 -2.67 -12.46
N LYS A 37 -6.48 -1.60 -11.90
CA LYS A 37 -6.12 -1.13 -10.56
C LYS A 37 -6.45 -2.24 -9.59
N LYS A 38 -5.45 -3.06 -9.30
CA LYS A 38 -5.40 -3.82 -8.05
C LYS A 38 -5.58 -2.80 -6.93
N LEU A 39 -6.77 -2.78 -6.33
CA LEU A 39 -7.06 -2.01 -5.13
C LEU A 39 -5.85 -2.11 -4.22
N TRP A 40 -5.33 -0.97 -3.78
CA TRP A 40 -4.13 -0.89 -2.94
C TRP A 40 -4.14 -2.01 -1.88
N GLY A 41 -3.13 -2.89 -1.90
CA GLY A 41 -3.00 -4.02 -0.98
C GLY A 41 -3.64 -5.35 -1.37
N THR A 42 -4.10 -5.55 -2.61
CA THR A 42 -4.56 -6.87 -3.10
C THR A 42 -3.42 -7.78 -3.63
N SER A 43 -2.21 -7.26 -3.80
CA SER A 43 -1.04 -8.05 -4.25
C SER A 43 -0.15 -8.53 -3.11
N THR A 44 -0.42 -8.13 -1.88
CA THR A 44 0.46 -8.38 -0.74
C THR A 44 -0.37 -8.94 0.41
N ASN A 45 -0.03 -10.17 0.84
CA ASN A 45 -0.60 -10.85 2.00
C ASN A 45 -0.66 -9.95 3.26
N SER A 46 0.19 -8.93 3.29
CA SER A 46 0.26 -7.86 4.28
C SER A 46 -1.09 -7.19 4.58
N ARG A 47 -2.00 -7.01 3.62
CA ARG A 47 -3.32 -6.39 3.94
C ARG A 47 -4.17 -7.30 4.83
N ASN A 48 -4.14 -8.61 4.56
CA ASN A 48 -4.85 -9.60 5.38
C ASN A 48 -4.19 -9.77 6.74
N GLU A 49 -2.86 -9.78 6.80
CA GLU A 49 -2.11 -9.85 8.05
C GLU A 49 -2.37 -8.62 8.95
N ILE A 50 -2.37 -7.41 8.36
CA ILE A 50 -2.70 -6.18 9.09
C ILE A 50 -4.15 -6.22 9.58
N ALA A 51 -5.09 -6.68 8.75
CA ALA A 51 -6.49 -6.80 9.15
C ALA A 51 -6.68 -7.80 10.30
N LYS A 52 -6.03 -8.96 10.21
CA LYS A 52 -6.04 -9.99 11.26
C LYS A 52 -5.47 -9.46 12.57
N ARG A 53 -4.26 -8.88 12.53
CA ARG A 53 -3.63 -8.25 13.70
C ARG A 53 -4.53 -7.18 14.32
N ASN A 54 -5.14 -6.31 13.51
CA ASN A 54 -6.01 -5.25 14.02
C ASN A 54 -7.30 -5.81 14.65
N SER A 55 -7.81 -6.95 14.19
CA SER A 55 -8.92 -7.66 14.84
C SER A 55 -8.50 -8.20 16.21
N GLU A 56 -7.34 -8.86 16.28
CA GLU A 56 -6.81 -9.41 17.54
C GLU A 56 -6.57 -8.31 18.59
N ILE A 57 -6.01 -7.16 18.18
CA ILE A 57 -5.83 -5.99 19.05
C ILE A 57 -7.18 -5.51 19.61
N ASN A 58 -8.23 -5.46 18.78
CA ASN A 58 -9.56 -5.06 19.21
C ASN A 58 -10.18 -6.05 20.20
N ASP A 59 -10.01 -7.35 19.97
CA ASP A 59 -10.57 -8.38 20.84
C ASP A 59 -9.85 -8.42 22.20
N LYS A 60 -8.52 -8.31 22.21
CA LYS A 60 -7.75 -8.14 23.46
C LYS A 60 -8.14 -6.88 24.22
N LYS A 61 -8.39 -5.78 23.51
CA LYS A 61 -8.86 -4.56 24.15
C LYS A 61 -10.23 -4.73 24.81
N LYS A 62 -11.16 -5.41 24.15
CA LYS A 62 -12.48 -5.76 24.73
C LYS A 62 -12.35 -6.67 25.95
N ASN A 63 -11.33 -7.53 25.96
CA ASN A 63 -11.02 -8.43 27.08
C ASN A 63 -10.22 -7.75 28.22
N GLY A 64 -10.07 -6.42 28.18
CA GLY A 64 -9.51 -5.65 29.31
C GLY A 64 -8.04 -5.25 29.18
N ALA A 65 -7.35 -5.58 28.07
CA ALA A 65 -5.96 -5.16 27.88
C ALA A 65 -5.83 -3.62 27.90
N THR A 66 -4.74 -3.12 28.48
CA THR A 66 -4.45 -1.68 28.46
C THR A 66 -3.85 -1.25 27.11
N ILE A 67 -3.77 0.05 26.86
CA ILE A 67 -3.12 0.54 25.63
C ILE A 67 -1.61 0.22 25.68
N ASP A 68 -0.98 0.32 26.85
CA ASP A 68 0.44 0.03 27.04
C ASP A 68 0.77 -1.46 26.81
N ASP A 69 -0.10 -2.37 27.25
CA ASP A 69 0.04 -3.82 26.97
C ASP A 69 0.05 -4.07 25.46
N LEU A 70 -0.91 -3.47 24.74
CA LEU A 70 -1.06 -3.63 23.30
C LEU A 70 0.09 -2.99 22.51
N MET A 71 0.59 -1.84 22.96
CA MET A 71 1.77 -1.21 22.37
C MET A 71 3.01 -2.10 22.51
N SER A 72 3.21 -2.66 23.70
CA SER A 72 4.35 -3.52 24.02
C SER A 72 4.30 -4.84 23.24
N GLU A 73 3.13 -5.48 23.22
CA GLU A 73 2.96 -6.78 22.56
C GLU A 73 3.07 -6.70 21.04
N TYR A 74 2.50 -5.67 20.42
CA TYR A 74 2.49 -5.54 18.95
C TYR A 74 3.60 -4.65 18.40
N HIS A 75 4.43 -4.07 19.28
CA HIS A 75 5.48 -3.12 18.96
C HIS A 75 4.98 -1.94 18.12
N LEU A 76 3.83 -1.37 18.53
CA LEU A 76 3.17 -0.26 17.84
C LEU A 76 3.15 0.99 18.69
N SER A 77 3.18 2.14 18.03
CA SER A 77 3.01 3.42 18.70
C SER A 77 1.63 3.58 19.35
N TYR A 78 1.54 4.47 20.34
CA TYR A 78 0.29 4.84 20.98
C TYR A 78 -0.77 5.27 19.96
N ASP A 79 -0.41 6.14 19.01
CA ASP A 79 -1.34 6.62 17.99
C ASP A 79 -1.82 5.50 17.07
N THR A 80 -0.95 4.55 16.75
CA THR A 80 -1.34 3.38 15.95
C THR A 80 -2.35 2.52 16.71
N ILE A 81 -2.07 2.16 17.97
CA ILE A 81 -3.01 1.37 18.80
C ILE A 81 -4.32 2.13 19.00
N LYS A 82 -4.26 3.43 19.30
CA LYS A 82 -5.43 4.30 19.44
C LYS A 82 -6.27 4.31 18.17
N SER A 83 -5.63 4.40 17.00
CA SER A 83 -6.33 4.35 15.71
C SER A 83 -6.95 2.98 15.40
N ILE A 84 -6.40 1.89 15.93
CA ILE A 84 -6.95 0.55 15.72
C ILE A 84 -8.16 0.31 16.62
N VAL A 85 -8.09 0.78 17.87
CA VAL A 85 -9.11 0.56 18.91
C VAL A 85 -10.28 1.53 18.80
N TYR A 86 -10.02 2.80 18.51
CA TYR A 86 -11.03 3.86 18.63
C TYR A 86 -11.53 4.42 17.29
N ARG A 87 -10.88 4.10 16.17
CA ARG A 87 -11.34 4.58 14.86
C ARG A 87 -12.54 3.73 14.42
N LYS A 88 -13.73 4.32 14.52
CA LYS A 88 -14.95 3.75 13.93
C LYS A 88 -14.80 3.65 12.41
N LYS A 89 -15.34 2.56 11.85
CA LYS A 89 -15.66 2.46 10.42
C LYS A 89 -16.73 3.49 10.06
#